data_AF-A0A6G2DNQ3-F1
#
_entry.id   AF-A0A6G2DNQ3-F1
#
_cell.length_a   1.000
_cell.length_b   1.000
_cell.length_c   1.000
_cell.angle_alpha   90.00
_cell.angle_beta   90.00
_cell.angle_gamma   90.00
#
_symmetry.space_group_name_H-M   'P 1'
#
loop_
_entity.id
_entity.type
_entity.pdbx_description
1 polymer ?
#
loop_
_entity_poly.entity_id
_entity_poly.type
_entity_poly.pdbx_seq_one_letter_code
_entity_poly.pdbx_strand_id
1 'polypeptide(L)'
;FNGSDIHFENLISYGDMPVIIDFETMLQQPLFDDKTGQSLLDTLFHRVTRTLLLPTEGVKREDGLDVEMSALTGNFKKDAFNGQVLINLNTDKVKFDIGKIDFEGGKNLPVRDGDIEFDKYI
;
A
#
# COMPACT_ATOMS: atom_id res chain seq x y z
N PHE A 1 -7.96 -15.25 -12.03
CA PHE A 1 -7.09 -14.20 -12.61
C PHE A 1 -5.97 -13.94 -11.60
N ASN A 2 -4.71 -13.86 -12.02
CA ASN A 2 -3.53 -13.75 -11.13
C ASN A 2 -3.14 -12.29 -10.87
N GLY A 3 -4.13 -11.44 -10.54
CA GLY A 3 -3.93 -10.00 -10.36
C GLY A 3 -2.90 -9.67 -9.27
N SER A 4 -2.29 -8.51 -9.37
CA SER A 4 -1.39 -7.93 -8.37
C SER A 4 -1.64 -6.45 -8.23
N ASP A 5 -0.89 -5.78 -7.35
CA ASP A 5 -0.88 -4.32 -7.30
C ASP A 5 -2.24 -3.68 -7.00
N ILE A 6 -3.01 -4.31 -6.10
CA ILE A 6 -4.27 -3.77 -5.57
C ILE A 6 -3.96 -3.21 -4.18
N HIS A 7 -3.44 -1.99 -4.10
CA HIS A 7 -3.07 -1.34 -2.83
C HIS A 7 -4.16 -0.36 -2.34
N PHE A 8 -3.92 0.29 -1.21
CA PHE A 8 -4.91 1.16 -0.53
C PHE A 8 -5.50 2.27 -1.41
N GLU A 9 -4.82 2.72 -2.46
CA GLU A 9 -5.37 3.72 -3.39
C GLU A 9 -6.28 3.12 -4.48
N ASN A 10 -6.17 1.82 -4.77
CA ASN A 10 -6.99 1.14 -5.77
C ASN A 10 -8.32 0.61 -5.23
N LEU A 11 -8.58 0.76 -3.94
CA LEU A 11 -9.86 0.41 -3.33
C LEU A 11 -10.58 1.68 -2.87
N ILE A 12 -11.85 1.80 -3.23
CA ILE A 12 -12.72 2.87 -2.78
C ILE A 12 -13.83 2.25 -1.94
N SER A 13 -13.98 2.71 -0.71
CA SER A 13 -15.18 2.45 0.07
C SER A 13 -16.35 3.27 -0.48
N TYR A 14 -17.39 2.58 -0.93
CA TYR A 14 -18.62 3.19 -1.44
C TYR A 14 -19.82 2.65 -0.66
N GLY A 15 -20.15 3.34 0.44
CA GLY A 15 -21.14 2.85 1.41
C GLY A 15 -20.71 1.50 1.97
N ASP A 16 -21.57 0.50 1.82
CA ASP A 16 -21.34 -0.85 2.32
C ASP A 16 -20.57 -1.74 1.32
N MET A 17 -20.10 -1.16 0.19
CA MET A 17 -19.45 -1.88 -0.88
C MET A 17 -18.02 -1.41 -1.16
N PRO A 18 -17.05 -2.32 -1.29
CA PRO A 18 -15.75 -2.00 -1.86
C PRO A 18 -15.84 -1.90 -3.39
N VAL A 19 -15.25 -0.86 -3.95
CA VAL A 19 -15.10 -0.66 -5.39
C VAL A 19 -13.61 -0.69 -5.74
N ILE A 20 -13.20 -1.72 -6.46
CA ILE A 20 -11.84 -1.82 -7.00
C ILE A 20 -11.77 -0.95 -8.26
N ILE A 21 -10.72 -0.14 -8.36
CA ILE A 21 -10.35 0.63 -9.54
C ILE A 21 -8.98 0.17 -10.05
N ASP A 22 -8.55 0.72 -11.18
CA ASP A 22 -7.22 0.48 -11.74
C ASP A 22 -6.88 -1.00 -12.02
N PHE A 23 -7.53 -1.54 -13.06
CA PHE A 23 -7.46 -2.96 -13.39
C PHE A 23 -6.29 -3.35 -14.32
N GLU A 24 -5.32 -2.46 -14.55
CA GLU A 24 -4.26 -2.68 -15.54
C GLU A 24 -3.37 -3.89 -15.21
N THR A 25 -3.30 -4.28 -13.93
CA THR A 25 -2.50 -5.40 -13.43
C THR A 25 -3.30 -6.68 -13.18
N MET A 26 -4.57 -6.77 -13.60
CA MET A 26 -5.44 -7.93 -13.32
C MET A 26 -4.96 -9.25 -13.94
N LEU A 27 -4.28 -9.18 -15.08
CA LEU A 27 -3.82 -10.34 -15.84
C LEU A 27 -2.29 -10.42 -15.80
N GLN A 28 -1.76 -11.24 -14.89
CA GLN A 28 -0.32 -11.45 -14.75
C GLN A 28 0.10 -12.87 -15.10
N GLN A 29 1.36 -12.99 -15.48
CA GLN A 29 2.10 -14.25 -15.60
C GLN A 29 3.40 -14.16 -14.80
N PRO A 30 4.00 -15.28 -14.37
CA PRO A 30 5.34 -15.28 -13.79
C PRO A 30 6.35 -14.69 -14.78
N LEU A 31 7.26 -13.83 -14.30
CA LEU A 31 8.28 -13.17 -15.14
C LEU A 31 9.63 -13.89 -15.14
N PHE A 32 9.73 -15.05 -14.49
CA PHE A 32 11.00 -15.76 -14.27
C PHE A 32 11.14 -16.97 -15.21
N ASP A 33 12.30 -17.05 -15.88
CA ASP A 33 12.74 -18.19 -16.71
C ASP A 33 13.92 -18.95 -16.07
N ASP A 34 14.29 -18.60 -14.83
CA ASP A 34 15.32 -19.32 -14.08
C ASP A 34 14.74 -20.60 -13.48
N LYS A 35 15.26 -21.74 -13.95
CA LYS A 35 14.86 -23.08 -13.46
C LYS A 35 15.21 -23.27 -11.98
N THR A 36 16.14 -22.48 -11.44
CA THR A 36 16.58 -22.57 -10.05
C THR A 36 15.56 -21.86 -9.15
N GLY A 37 14.82 -22.62 -8.36
CA GLY A 37 13.80 -22.07 -7.46
C GLY A 37 12.46 -21.76 -8.13
N GLN A 38 12.26 -22.17 -9.39
CA GLN A 38 10.99 -21.97 -10.12
C GLN A 38 9.77 -22.47 -9.32
N SER A 39 9.86 -23.62 -8.65
CA SER A 39 8.75 -24.16 -7.85
C SER A 39 8.37 -23.26 -6.68
N LEU A 40 9.35 -22.60 -6.05
CA LEU A 40 9.11 -21.62 -5.00
C LEU A 40 8.48 -20.36 -5.57
N LEU A 41 9.03 -19.83 -6.67
CA LEU A 41 8.51 -18.63 -7.34
C LEU A 41 7.08 -18.84 -7.86
N ASP A 42 6.78 -19.99 -8.44
CA ASP A 42 5.43 -20.39 -8.85
C ASP A 42 4.48 -20.47 -7.66
N THR A 43 4.96 -21.02 -6.54
CA THR A 43 4.15 -21.08 -5.31
C THR A 43 3.84 -19.68 -4.81
N LEU A 44 4.84 -18.78 -4.76
CA LEU A 44 4.68 -17.39 -4.32
C LEU A 44 3.78 -16.60 -5.27
N PHE A 45 3.88 -16.85 -6.58
CA PHE A 45 3.08 -16.19 -7.60
C PHE A 45 1.58 -16.42 -7.43
N HIS A 46 1.18 -17.62 -7.00
CA HIS A 46 -0.22 -17.97 -6.80
C HIS A 46 -0.77 -17.64 -5.39
N ARG A 47 0.02 -16.99 -4.52
CA ARG A 47 -0.47 -16.57 -3.20
C ARG A 47 -1.37 -15.35 -3.31
N VAL A 48 -2.47 -15.36 -2.56
CA VAL A 48 -3.39 -14.21 -2.45
C VAL A 48 -2.68 -12.99 -1.89
N THR A 49 -1.70 -13.15 -0.99
CA THR A 49 -0.92 -12.03 -0.45
C THR A 49 -0.14 -11.24 -1.52
N ARG A 50 0.18 -11.85 -2.66
CA ARG A 50 0.83 -11.16 -3.79
C ARG A 50 -0.08 -10.08 -4.40
N THR A 51 -1.40 -10.18 -4.19
CA THR A 51 -2.34 -9.19 -4.73
C THR A 51 -2.18 -7.80 -4.13
N LEU A 52 -1.60 -7.71 -2.92
CA LEU A 52 -1.70 -6.55 -2.01
C LEU A 52 -3.12 -6.20 -1.58
N LEU A 53 -4.14 -7.01 -1.91
CA LEU A 53 -5.49 -6.82 -1.38
C LEU A 53 -5.53 -7.05 0.14
N LEU A 54 -4.88 -8.12 0.60
CA LEU A 54 -4.85 -8.50 2.02
C LEU A 54 -3.67 -7.86 2.74
N PRO A 55 -3.79 -7.59 4.05
CA PRO A 55 -2.67 -7.14 4.86
C PRO A 55 -1.46 -8.05 4.72
N THR A 56 -0.31 -7.42 4.57
CA THR A 56 1.00 -8.05 4.53
C THR A 56 1.82 -7.55 5.71
N GLU A 57 3.05 -8.05 5.88
CA GLU A 57 3.96 -7.49 6.90
C GLU A 57 4.45 -6.06 6.57
N GLY A 58 3.93 -5.43 5.50
CA GLY A 58 4.28 -4.07 5.09
C GLY A 58 5.71 -3.97 4.53
N VAL A 59 6.02 -2.80 3.97
CA VAL A 59 7.40 -2.47 3.59
C VAL A 59 8.11 -1.95 4.83
N LYS A 60 8.72 -2.84 5.62
CA LYS A 60 9.56 -2.46 6.75
C LYS A 60 10.91 -1.96 6.24
N ARG A 61 11.23 -0.68 6.43
CA ARG A 61 12.57 -0.15 6.18
C ARG A 61 13.27 0.21 7.49
N GLU A 62 14.59 0.05 7.51
CA GLU A 62 15.43 0.43 8.67
C GLU A 62 15.35 1.93 9.01
N ASP A 63 14.96 2.78 8.04
CA ASP A 63 14.83 4.24 8.20
C ASP A 63 13.50 4.71 8.81
N GLY A 64 12.61 3.75 9.14
CA GLY A 64 11.36 4.01 9.84
C GLY A 64 10.11 4.01 8.97
N LEU A 65 10.17 3.58 7.69
CA LEU A 65 8.93 3.26 6.96
C LEU A 65 8.27 2.04 7.61
N ASP A 66 7.22 2.29 8.37
CA ASP A 66 6.36 1.31 9.02
C ASP A 66 4.91 1.63 8.63
N VAL A 67 4.60 1.43 7.35
CA VAL A 67 3.26 1.62 6.81
C VAL A 67 2.86 0.36 6.06
N GLU A 68 1.69 -0.17 6.41
CA GLU A 68 1.06 -1.27 5.68
C GLU A 68 0.25 -0.66 4.53
N MET A 69 0.52 -1.12 3.31
CA MET A 69 0.02 -0.50 2.07
C MET A 69 -1.02 -1.38 1.35
N SER A 70 -1.52 -2.44 1.99
CA SER A 70 -2.55 -3.27 1.38
C SER A 70 -3.87 -2.53 1.21
N ALA A 71 -4.72 -3.02 0.31
CA ALA A 71 -6.03 -2.42 0.06
C ALA A 71 -6.96 -2.39 1.28
N LEU A 72 -6.75 -3.24 2.28
CA LEU A 72 -7.59 -3.32 3.48
C LEU A 72 -7.03 -2.54 4.68
N THR A 73 -5.94 -1.78 4.53
CA THR A 73 -5.34 -0.96 5.59
C THR A 73 -5.19 0.51 5.15
N GLY A 74 -4.04 1.16 5.25
CA GLY A 74 -3.83 2.49 4.68
C GLY A 74 -4.53 3.64 5.41
N ASN A 75 -4.69 3.57 6.73
CA ASN A 75 -5.11 4.70 7.55
C ASN A 75 -4.06 5.82 7.56
N PHE A 76 -4.50 7.07 7.76
CA PHE A 76 -3.60 8.20 7.99
C PHE A 76 -2.63 7.89 9.15
N LYS A 77 -1.34 8.18 8.96
CA LYS A 77 -0.31 8.07 10.00
C LYS A 77 0.58 9.30 9.96
N LYS A 78 0.52 10.10 11.02
CA LYS A 78 1.39 11.27 11.19
C LYS A 78 2.84 10.86 11.38
N ASP A 79 3.77 11.63 10.82
CA ASP A 79 5.23 11.47 10.96
C ASP A 79 5.70 10.04 10.61
N ALA A 80 5.03 9.40 9.64
CA ALA A 80 5.12 7.99 9.34
C ALA A 80 6.53 7.54 8.91
N PHE A 81 7.31 8.39 8.26
CA PHE A 81 8.68 8.09 7.86
C PHE A 81 9.55 9.34 7.75
N ASN A 82 10.87 9.15 7.77
CA ASN A 82 11.84 10.21 7.48
C ASN A 82 12.09 10.26 5.97
N GLY A 83 12.14 11.45 5.39
CA GLY A 83 12.46 11.61 3.98
C GLY A 83 12.81 13.05 3.62
N GLN A 84 13.01 13.27 2.32
CA GLN A 84 13.26 14.61 1.81
C GLN A 84 11.93 15.38 1.74
N VAL A 85 11.86 16.50 2.46
CA VAL A 85 10.74 17.42 2.43
C VAL A 85 11.17 18.77 1.87
N LEU A 86 10.27 19.46 1.18
CA LEU A 86 10.50 20.83 0.74
C LEU A 86 10.33 21.78 1.92
N ILE A 87 11.37 22.55 2.21
CA ILE A 87 11.34 23.63 3.19
C ILE A 87 11.47 24.99 2.50
N ASN A 88 11.12 26.06 3.22
CA ASN A 88 11.04 27.42 2.68
C ASN A 88 10.08 27.55 1.48
N LEU A 89 8.94 26.86 1.54
CA LEU A 89 7.89 26.94 0.51
C LEU A 89 7.47 28.40 0.28
N ASN A 90 7.12 28.71 -0.97
CA ASN A 90 6.73 30.06 -1.42
C ASN A 90 7.85 31.12 -1.30
N THR A 91 9.11 30.69 -1.32
CA THR A 91 10.29 31.56 -1.38
C THR A 91 11.23 31.12 -2.51
N ASP A 92 12.16 32.00 -2.90
CA ASP A 92 13.26 31.69 -3.81
C ASP A 92 14.37 30.82 -3.15
N LYS A 93 14.24 30.52 -1.85
CA LYS A 93 15.15 29.69 -1.06
C LYS A 93 14.60 28.28 -0.81
N VAL A 94 13.63 27.85 -1.61
CA VAL A 94 13.07 26.51 -1.52
C VAL A 94 14.17 25.46 -1.71
N LYS A 95 14.22 24.47 -0.83
CA LYS A 95 15.20 23.39 -0.88
C LYS A 95 14.66 22.14 -0.24
N PHE A 96 15.28 21.00 -0.54
CA PHE A 96 15.05 19.77 0.20
C PHE A 96 15.84 19.77 1.51
N ASP A 97 15.22 19.23 2.55
CA ASP A 97 15.87 18.88 3.81
C ASP A 97 15.31 17.56 4.33
N ILE A 98 15.97 16.94 5.30
CA ILE A 98 15.44 15.75 5.96
C ILE A 98 14.36 16.17 6.96
N GLY A 99 13.18 15.59 6.83
CA GLY A 99 12.05 15.84 7.72
C GLY A 99 11.15 14.61 7.86
N LYS A 100 10.11 14.78 8.69
CA LYS A 100 9.03 13.80 8.85
C LYS A 100 7.99 13.99 7.76
N ILE A 101 7.49 12.89 7.22
CA ILE A 101 6.45 12.86 6.18
C ILE A 101 5.24 12.14 6.77
N ASP A 102 4.08 12.76 6.65
CA ASP A 102 2.79 12.15 6.97
C ASP A 102 2.41 11.14 5.88
N PHE A 103 1.85 10.01 6.28
CA PHE A 103 1.19 9.09 5.38
C PHE A 103 -0.29 9.45 5.34
N GLU A 104 -0.74 9.97 4.20
CA GLU A 104 -2.10 10.51 4.03
C GLU A 104 -3.20 9.44 4.08
N GLY A 105 -2.85 8.19 3.77
CA GLY A 105 -3.81 7.09 3.67
C GLY A 105 -4.67 7.12 2.41
N GLY A 106 -5.68 6.26 2.38
CA GLY A 106 -6.57 6.06 1.24
C GLY A 106 -8.05 6.32 1.53
N LYS A 107 -8.88 6.14 0.49
CA LYS A 107 -10.36 6.14 0.60
C LYS A 107 -10.93 4.72 0.61
N ASN A 108 -10.11 3.75 0.94
CA ASN A 108 -10.38 2.32 0.88
C ASN A 108 -11.14 1.80 2.10
N LEU A 109 -11.05 2.50 3.23
CA LEU A 109 -11.69 2.08 4.46
C LEU A 109 -13.10 2.67 4.60
N PRO A 110 -14.10 1.87 5.03
CA PRO A 110 -15.41 2.39 5.38
C PRO A 110 -15.35 3.41 6.51
N VAL A 111 -16.26 4.39 6.47
CA VAL A 111 -16.39 5.41 7.52
C VAL A 111 -17.72 5.20 8.23
N ARG A 112 -17.68 4.98 9.56
CA ARG A 112 -18.88 4.90 10.40
C ARG A 112 -18.57 5.39 11.81
N ASP A 113 -19.13 6.53 12.19
CA ASP A 113 -18.96 7.16 13.52
C ASP A 113 -17.48 7.23 13.99
N GLY A 114 -16.54 7.38 13.06
CA GLY A 114 -15.10 7.36 13.30
C GLY A 114 -14.33 6.50 12.29
N ASP A 115 -13.04 6.34 12.54
CA ASP A 115 -12.14 5.52 11.73
C ASP A 115 -12.32 4.03 12.06
N ILE A 116 -12.35 3.21 11.02
CA ILE A 116 -12.47 1.75 11.11
C ILE A 116 -11.09 1.13 10.92
N GLU A 117 -10.72 0.24 11.84
CA GLU A 117 -9.49 -0.55 11.75
C GLU A 117 -9.87 -1.99 11.38
N PHE A 118 -9.27 -2.48 10.29
CA PHE A 118 -9.51 -3.84 9.77
C PHE A 118 -9.32 -4.92 10.83
N ASP A 119 -8.27 -4.79 11.66
CA ASP A 119 -7.90 -5.78 12.69
C ASP A 119 -8.99 -6.02 13.75
N LYS A 120 -9.99 -5.14 13.87
CA LYS A 120 -11.13 -5.31 14.79
C LYS A 120 -12.21 -6.26 14.27
N TYR A 121 -12.13 -6.70 13.01
CA TYR A 121 -13.18 -7.45 12.32
C TYR A 121 -12.73 -8.83 11.79
N ILE A 122 -11.54 -9.26 12.17
CA ILE A 122 -10.94 -10.56 11.80
C ILE A 122 -10.76 -11.48 13.01
#